data_AF-A0A916FPI8-F1
#
_entry.id   AF-A0A916FPI8-F1
#
_cell.length_a   1.000
_cell.length_b   1.000
_cell.length_c   1.000
_cell.angle_alpha   90.00
_cell.angle_beta   90.00
_cell.angle_gamma   90.00
#
_symmetry.space_group_name_H-M   'P 1'
#
loop_
_entity.id
_entity.type
_entity.pdbx_description
1 polymer ?
#
loop_
_entity_poly.entity_id
_entity_poly.type
_entity_poly.pdbx_seq_one_letter_code
_entity_poly.pdbx_strand_id
1 'polypeptide(L)' 'MSKTPRVKVKYVPPSLEAIDLLAKAVCEQLAVENPAFRPPEVVQDLAAFLNLIARIQAQRLNQNRSADQPLDRESESE' A
#
# COMPACT_ATOMS: atom_id res chain seq x y z
N MET A 1 20.86 -10.05 27.59
CA MET A 1 20.44 -9.93 26.18
C MET A 1 19.65 -8.64 26.01
N SER A 2 20.27 -7.62 25.41
CA SER A 2 19.67 -6.30 25.19
C SER A 2 18.56 -6.38 24.14
N LYS A 3 17.30 -6.22 24.57
CA LYS A 3 16.13 -6.13 23.67
C LYS A 3 16.25 -4.85 22.85
N THR A 4 16.61 -4.96 21.57
CA THR A 4 16.58 -3.84 20.63
C THR A 4 15.15 -3.30 20.49
N PRO A 5 14.91 -1.99 20.63
CA PRO A 5 13.58 -1.42 20.56
C PRO A 5 13.00 -1.63 19.15
N ARG A 6 11.84 -2.29 19.06
CA ARG A 6 11.12 -2.47 17.80
C ARG A 6 10.61 -1.12 17.31
N VAL A 7 11.24 -0.57 16.27
CA VAL A 7 10.87 0.71 15.67
C VAL A 7 9.45 0.63 15.08
N LYS A 8 8.60 1.61 15.42
CA LYS A 8 7.25 1.73 14.88
C LYS A 8 7.26 2.22 13.41
N VAL A 9 7.56 1.34 12.45
CA VAL A 9 7.42 1.58 10.99
C VAL A 9 5.96 1.79 10.56
N LYS A 10 5.58 2.99 10.14
CA LYS A 10 4.25 3.29 9.58
C LYS A 10 4.28 3.09 8.07
N TYR A 11 3.33 2.34 7.52
CA TYR A 11 3.17 2.25 6.07
C TYR A 11 2.52 3.51 5.54
N VAL A 12 3.16 4.13 4.56
CA VAL A 12 2.65 5.29 3.83
C VAL A 12 2.36 4.83 2.39
N PRO A 13 1.17 5.11 1.85
CA PRO A 13 0.89 4.77 0.46
C PRO A 13 1.82 5.54 -0.48
N PRO A 14 2.07 5.04 -1.71
CA PRO A 14 2.88 5.73 -2.71
C PRO A 14 2.33 7.13 -3.05
N SER A 15 3.18 8.00 -3.57
CA SER A 15 2.74 9.32 -4.06
C SER A 15 1.82 9.17 -5.27
N LEU A 16 0.97 10.17 -5.50
CA LEU A 16 0.09 10.20 -6.68
C LEU A 16 0.90 10.18 -7.98
N GLU A 17 2.05 10.85 -8.02
CA GLU A 17 2.96 10.84 -9.17
C GLU A 17 3.49 9.44 -9.47
N ALA A 18 3.90 8.68 -8.45
CA ALA A 18 4.36 7.31 -8.63
C ALA A 18 3.24 6.39 -9.15
N ILE A 19 2.01 6.62 -8.70
CA ILE A 19 0.83 5.86 -9.16
C ILE A 19 0.49 6.21 -10.60
N ASP A 20 0.53 7.49 -10.97
CA ASP A 20 0.27 7.96 -12.34
C ASP A 20 1.32 7.43 -13.33
N LEU A 21 2.61 7.46 -12.96
CA LEU A 21 3.68 6.87 -13.77
C LEU A 21 3.50 5.37 -13.97
N LEU A 22 3.11 4.65 -12.91
CA LEU A 22 2.84 3.22 -13.01
C LEU A 22 1.64 2.94 -13.91
N ALA A 23 0.54 3.67 -13.75
CA ALA A 23 -0.66 3.51 -14.58
C ALA A 23 -0.34 3.74 -16.06
N LYS A 24 0.43 4.79 -16.37
CA LYS A 24 0.91 5.07 -17.73
C LYS A 24 1.73 3.91 -18.30
N ALA A 25 2.74 3.45 -17.56
CA ALA A 25 3.60 2.36 -18.01
C ALA A 25 2.82 1.05 -18.28
N VAL A 26 1.85 0.72 -17.42
CA VAL A 26 0.99 -0.46 -17.61
C VAL A 26 0.09 -0.29 -18.83
N CYS A 27 -0.58 0.85 -18.97
CA CYS A 27 -1.42 1.12 -20.13
C CYS A 27 -0.62 1.13 -21.44
N GLU A 28 0.60 1.68 -21.45
CA GLU A 28 1.51 1.64 -22.61
C GLU A 28 1.87 0.20 -23.00
N GLN A 29 2.17 -0.66 -22.02
CA GLN A 29 2.45 -2.07 -22.28
C GLN A 29 1.22 -2.81 -22.82
N LEU A 30 0.05 -2.62 -22.21
CA LEU A 30 -1.19 -3.25 -22.66
C LEU A 30 -1.65 -2.72 -24.03
N ALA A 31 -1.32 -1.47 -24.36
CA ALA A 31 -1.61 -0.86 -25.64
C ALA A 31 -0.84 -1.48 -26.81
N VAL A 32 0.22 -2.27 -26.55
CA VAL A 32 0.91 -3.06 -27.57
C VAL A 32 -0.01 -4.16 -28.11
N GLU A 33 -0.78 -4.80 -27.23
CA GLU A 33 -1.68 -5.92 -27.57
C GLU A 33 -3.08 -5.41 -27.95
N ASN A 34 -3.56 -4.36 -27.29
CA ASN A 34 -4.89 -3.80 -27.53
C ASN A 34 -4.87 -2.25 -27.49
N PRO A 35 -5.08 -1.56 -28.63
CA PRO A 35 -5.08 -0.10 -28.70
C PRO A 35 -6.09 0.60 -27.78
N ALA A 36 -7.11 -0.12 -27.28
CA ALA A 36 -8.12 0.42 -26.36
C ALA A 36 -7.55 0.95 -25.03
N PHE A 37 -6.29 0.63 -24.68
CA PHE A 37 -5.62 1.14 -23.47
C PHE A 37 -4.87 2.47 -23.66
N ARG A 38 -4.81 3.02 -24.88
CA ARG A 38 -4.19 4.34 -25.16
C ARG A 38 -4.96 5.57 -24.68
N PRO A 39 -6.31 5.59 -24.60
CA PRO A 39 -7.02 6.80 -24.21
C PRO A 39 -6.59 7.29 -22.82
N PRO A 40 -6.39 8.61 -22.64
CA PRO A 40 -5.93 9.17 -21.37
C PRO A 40 -6.91 8.92 -20.22
N GLU A 41 -8.21 8.76 -20.52
CA GLU A 41 -9.24 8.45 -19.54
C GLU A 41 -8.99 7.08 -18.89
N VAL A 42 -8.58 6.08 -19.69
CA VAL A 42 -8.28 4.72 -19.19
C VAL A 42 -7.09 4.74 -18.23
N VAL A 43 -6.06 5.53 -18.54
CA VAL A 43 -4.90 5.72 -17.68
C VAL A 43 -5.29 6.39 -16.36
N GLN A 44 -6.14 7.43 -16.42
CA GLN A 44 -6.63 8.13 -15.25
C GLN A 44 -7.50 7.23 -14.35
N ASP A 45 -8.40 6.45 -14.94
CA ASP A 45 -9.25 5.51 -14.22
C ASP A 45 -8.40 4.44 -13.51
N LEU A 46 -7.37 3.91 -14.19
CA LEU A 46 -6.43 2.98 -13.59
C LEU A 46 -5.64 3.63 -12.44
N ALA A 47 -5.13 4.85 -12.62
CA ALA A 47 -4.41 5.58 -11.57
C ALA A 47 -5.31 5.83 -10.34
N ALA A 48 -6.56 6.22 -10.56
CA ALA A 48 -7.55 6.42 -9.49
C ALA A 48 -7.83 5.11 -8.73
N PHE A 49 -8.00 4.00 -9.45
CA PHE A 49 -8.17 2.68 -8.87
C PHE A 49 -6.96 2.26 -8.02
N LEU A 50 -5.75 2.38 -8.57
CA LEU A 50 -4.51 2.03 -7.87
C LEU A 50 -4.30 2.86 -6.60
N ASN A 51 -4.63 4.16 -6.63
CA ASN A 51 -4.56 5.02 -5.46
C ASN A 51 -5.53 4.58 -4.35
N LEU A 52 -6.76 4.20 -4.70
CA LEU A 52 -7.72 3.68 -3.73
C LEU A 52 -7.20 2.39 -3.08
N ILE A 53 -6.72 1.45 -3.87
CA ILE A 53 -6.17 0.18 -3.37
C ILE A 53 -4.96 0.41 -2.48
N ALA A 54 -4.02 1.27 -2.88
CA ALA A 54 -2.82 1.57 -2.10
C ALA A 54 -3.16 2.14 -0.71
N ARG A 55 -4.17 3.02 -0.63
CA ARG A 55 -4.65 3.57 0.64
C ARG A 55 -5.29 2.51 1.53
N ILE A 56 -6.14 1.66 0.97
CA ILE A 56 -6.77 0.55 1.70
C ILE A 56 -5.70 -0.39 2.25
N GLN A 57 -4.69 -0.74 1.45
CA GLN A 57 -3.61 -1.62 1.89
C GLN A 57 -2.76 -0.97 2.98
N ALA A 58 -2.39 0.30 2.82
CA ALA A 58 -1.68 1.04 3.87
C ALA A 58 -2.47 1.07 5.19
N GLN A 59 -3.78 1.27 5.12
CA GLN A 59 -4.64 1.24 6.31
C GLN A 59 -4.66 -0.16 6.94
N ARG A 60 -4.87 -1.23 6.16
CA ARG A 60 -4.87 -2.61 6.65
C ARG A 60 -3.55 -2.99 7.32
N LEU A 61 -2.42 -2.67 6.69
CA LEU A 61 -1.08 -2.94 7.25
C LEU A 61 -0.84 -2.18 8.55
N ASN A 62 -1.32 -0.94 8.65
CA ASN A 62 -1.22 -0.15 9.86
C ASN A 62 -2.19 -0.64 10.97
N GLN A 63 -3.34 -1.22 10.62
CA GLN A 63 -4.33 -1.77 11.57
C GLN A 63 -3.93 -3.14 12.12
N ASN A 64 -3.46 -4.06 11.26
CA ASN A 64 -3.01 -5.39 11.68
C ASN A 64 -1.84 -5.31 12.67
N ARG A 65 -1.06 -4.23 12.61
CA ARG A 65 -0.01 -3.94 13.57
C ARG A 65 -0.52 -3.54 14.95
N SER A 66 -1.69 -2.90 15.03
CA SER A 66 -2.30 -2.54 16.32
C SER A 66 -2.78 -3.78 17.08
N ALA A 67 -3.05 -4.89 16.38
CA ALA A 67 -3.44 -6.17 16.96
C ALA A 67 -2.25 -7.04 17.42
N ASP A 68 -1.03 -6.69 17.03
CA ASP A 68 0.21 -7.42 17.35
C ASP A 68 0.88 -6.89 18.64
N GLN A 69 0.10 -6.29 19.55
CA GLN A 69 0.53 -6.05 20.92
C GLN A 69 0.59 -7.39 21.66
N PRO A 70 1.77 -7.88 22.08
CA PRO A 70 1.78 -8.88 23.13
C PRO A 70 1.14 -8.23 24.36
N LEU A 71 0.06 -8.82 24.84
CA LEU A 71 -0.42 -8.62 26.20
C LEU A 71 0.71 -9.09 27.11
N ASP A 72 1.62 -8.20 27.47
CA ASP A 72 2.47 -8.35 28.66
C ASP A 72 1.52 -8.30 29.87
N ARG A 73 0.77 -9.38 30.08
CA ARG A 73 0.18 -9.75 31.37
C ARG A 73 1.13 -10.75 32.02
N GLU A 74 2.30 -10.27 32.38
CA GLU A 74 2.93 -10.74 33.61
C GLU A 74 2.18 -10.05 34.75
N SER A 75 1.01 -10.61 35.12
CA SER A 75 0.51 -10.45 36.48
C SER A 75 1.09 -11.62 37.24
N GLU A 76 2.07 -11.26 38.05
CA GLU A 76 2.86 -12.09 38.94
C GLU A 76 2.00 -13.14 39.68
N SER A 77 2.52 -14.37 39.61
CA SER A 77 2.63 -15.40 40.65
C SER A 77 1.82 -15.28 41.95
N GLU A 78 1.16 -16.42 42.25
CA GLU A 78 0.95 -17.07 43.57
C GLU A 78 0.35 -16.29 44.75
#